data_AF-A0A2W4KXC0-F1
#
_entry.id   AF-A0A2W4KXC0-F1
#
_cell.length_a   1.000
_cell.length_b   1.000
_cell.length_c   1.000
_cell.angle_alpha   90.00
_cell.angle_beta   90.00
_cell.angle_gamma   90.00
#
_symmetry.space_group_name_H-M   'P 1'
#
loop_
_entity.id
_entity.type
_entity.pdbx_description
1 polymer ?
#
loop_
_entity_poly.entity_id
_entity_poly.type
_entity_poly.pdbx_seq_one_letter_code
_entity_poly.pdbx_strand_id
1 'polypeptide(L)'
;FPGPPAALARRVGEHRLAITWAARATREHPAKITEVWLGYAHLDAGQPRDAVAALRRAIEHDPDDLTLYADIANALADAGLLTEALEWTDRALARNPTFTCVVHTAHRLRYLRDGDLRHLVALADFQRDHPDAAHEHTDLDDCCQGVPWLGFVLPNDGPIADVIRRALTTGRPPTTVRLRTPDVPSATRALLTAFPHATIKVARLPEPDPRVPRRPEGRQLWRFSGPLAEPLLPPPSDTAVERISQLAHPRWPHPPAAYDMAVSLATLSLDDLLGLLVHPPPPPSTEIGQLLATMDPTLWVRCVQTWACLGILHHRTDEPWPESTRRRTLLELVWGVEDWITEAALFAIVTAAWTDPSVREEAAALVARRLDDAAKTQRRPSTFAWSLGYLALATPDLPPAAAATARRVIDAFQASGWWAGLRRMFSRPWRS
;
A
#
# COMPACT_ATOMS: atom_id res chain seq x y z
N PHE A 1 29.72 -36.36 7.33
CA PHE A 1 29.04 -35.06 7.22
C PHE A 1 27.53 -35.27 7.10
N PRO A 2 26.77 -35.36 8.21
CA PRO A 2 25.32 -35.60 8.20
C PRO A 2 24.44 -34.35 7.97
N GLY A 3 25.02 -33.17 7.78
CA GLY A 3 24.29 -31.91 7.52
C GLY A 3 23.61 -31.78 6.16
N PRO A 4 24.29 -32.06 5.04
CA PRO A 4 23.70 -31.96 3.70
C PRO A 4 22.42 -32.81 3.53
N PRO A 5 22.31 -34.03 4.09
CA PRO A 5 21.07 -34.80 4.08
C PRO A 5 19.91 -34.10 4.80
N ALA A 6 20.11 -33.58 6.02
CA ALA A 6 19.04 -32.92 6.77
C ALA A 6 18.53 -31.66 6.05
N ALA A 7 19.44 -30.84 5.53
CA ALA A 7 19.08 -29.67 4.72
C ALA A 7 18.36 -30.05 3.42
N LEU A 8 18.76 -31.14 2.75
CA LEU A 8 18.07 -31.65 1.56
C LEU A 8 16.66 -32.14 1.89
N ALA A 9 16.49 -32.93 2.96
CA ALA A 9 15.19 -33.42 3.40
C ALA A 9 14.20 -32.29 3.69
N ARG A 10 14.67 -31.21 4.33
CA ARG A 10 13.88 -29.98 4.53
C ARG A 10 13.39 -29.39 3.21
N ARG A 11 14.29 -29.19 2.25
CA ARG A 11 13.96 -28.59 0.95
C ARG A 11 12.97 -29.41 0.11
N VAL A 12 12.90 -30.71 0.31
CA VAL A 12 11.95 -31.60 -0.38
C VAL A 12 10.68 -31.90 0.43
N GLY A 13 10.49 -31.26 1.60
CA GLY A 13 9.29 -31.41 2.44
C GLY A 13 9.26 -32.66 3.31
N GLU A 14 10.37 -33.40 3.40
CA GLU A 14 10.48 -34.64 4.19
C GLU A 14 10.83 -34.33 5.65
N HIS A 15 9.93 -33.61 6.34
CA HIS A 15 10.19 -33.02 7.66
C HIS A 15 10.60 -34.07 8.73
N ARG A 16 9.97 -35.25 8.70
CA ARG A 16 10.30 -36.34 9.64
C ARG A 16 11.73 -36.87 9.43
N LEU A 17 12.17 -36.99 8.18
CA LEU A 17 13.54 -37.39 7.86
C LEU A 17 14.54 -36.30 8.22
N ALA A 18 14.20 -35.04 7.95
CA ALA A 18 15.01 -33.89 8.35
C ALA A 18 15.29 -33.89 9.87
N ILE A 19 14.25 -34.04 10.70
CA ILE A 19 14.40 -34.13 12.16
C ILE A 19 15.24 -35.34 12.54
N THR A 20 14.98 -36.51 11.95
CA THR A 20 15.72 -37.74 12.28
C THR A 20 17.21 -37.60 12.01
N TRP A 21 17.56 -37.06 10.85
CA TRP A 21 18.95 -36.86 10.44
C TRP A 21 19.63 -35.75 11.24
N ALA A 22 18.95 -34.63 11.49
CA ALA A 22 19.47 -33.55 12.32
C ALA A 22 19.68 -34.02 13.78
N ALA A 23 18.72 -34.72 14.39
CA ALA A 23 18.86 -35.23 15.75
C ALA A 23 19.99 -36.27 15.87
N ARG A 24 20.19 -37.09 14.83
CA ARG A 24 21.35 -38.01 14.77
C ARG A 24 22.65 -37.22 14.68
N ALA A 25 22.73 -36.21 13.81
CA ALA A 25 23.89 -35.34 13.67
C ALA A 25 24.26 -34.68 15.00
N THR A 26 23.29 -34.14 15.73
CA THR A 26 23.48 -33.53 17.05
C THR A 26 24.01 -34.54 18.08
N ARG A 27 23.53 -35.80 18.08
CA ARG A 27 24.04 -36.84 19.00
C ARG A 27 25.47 -37.27 18.67
N GLU A 28 25.80 -37.42 17.40
CA GLU A 28 27.14 -37.86 16.96
C GLU A 28 28.17 -36.72 17.07
N HIS A 29 27.75 -35.48 16.82
CA HIS A 29 28.59 -34.29 16.84
C HIS A 29 27.82 -33.09 17.40
N PRO A 30 27.76 -32.93 18.74
CA PRO A 30 27.16 -31.76 19.37
C PRO A 30 27.94 -30.49 19.00
N ALA A 31 27.31 -29.60 18.24
CA ALA A 31 27.89 -28.35 17.80
C ALA A 31 26.78 -27.36 17.47
N LYS A 32 27.11 -26.06 17.44
CA LYS A 32 26.19 -24.99 17.01
C LYS A 32 25.42 -25.36 15.75
N ILE A 33 26.13 -25.75 14.69
CA ILE A 33 25.54 -26.01 13.38
C ILE A 33 24.57 -27.21 13.37
N THR A 34 24.83 -28.26 14.16
CA THR A 34 23.95 -29.43 14.24
C THR A 34 22.68 -29.11 15.02
N GLU A 35 22.78 -28.29 16.06
CA GLU A 35 21.63 -27.74 16.79
C GLU A 35 20.79 -26.78 15.93
N VAL A 36 21.42 -25.94 15.10
CA VAL A 36 20.71 -25.08 14.13
C VAL A 36 19.94 -25.92 13.11
N TRP A 37 20.56 -26.96 12.53
CA TRP A 37 19.85 -27.85 11.61
C TRP A 37 18.66 -28.55 12.25
N LEU A 38 18.79 -28.96 13.52
CA LEU A 38 17.68 -29.55 14.27
C LEU A 38 16.57 -28.53 14.53
N GLY A 39 16.94 -27.32 14.95
CA GLY A 39 16.01 -26.21 15.16
C GLY A 39 15.19 -25.93 13.91
N TYR A 40 15.85 -25.75 12.77
CA TYR A 40 15.15 -25.48 11.53
C TYR A 40 14.36 -26.67 10.99
N ALA A 41 14.80 -27.91 11.21
CA ALA A 41 14.00 -29.08 10.86
C ALA A 41 12.68 -29.14 11.65
N HIS A 42 12.70 -28.71 12.93
CA HIS A 42 11.49 -28.57 13.73
C HIS A 42 10.61 -27.39 13.27
N LEU A 43 11.19 -26.27 12.83
CA LEU A 43 10.41 -25.15 12.25
C LEU A 43 9.63 -25.60 11.02
N ASP A 44 10.30 -26.23 10.06
CA ASP A 44 9.65 -26.72 8.83
C ASP A 44 8.57 -27.78 9.15
N ALA A 45 8.73 -28.53 10.24
CA ALA A 45 7.75 -29.50 10.72
C ALA A 45 6.56 -28.87 11.48
N GLY A 46 6.53 -27.55 11.68
CA GLY A 46 5.50 -26.86 12.48
C GLY A 46 5.62 -27.14 13.98
N GLN A 47 6.83 -27.39 14.49
CA GLN A 47 7.13 -27.72 15.88
C GLN A 47 7.95 -26.60 16.56
N PRO A 48 7.38 -25.40 16.75
CA PRO A 48 8.15 -24.22 17.16
C PRO A 48 8.76 -24.33 18.57
N ARG A 49 8.14 -25.08 19.49
CA ARG A 49 8.71 -25.29 20.84
C ARG A 49 10.00 -26.11 20.82
N ASP A 50 10.00 -27.19 20.05
CA ASP A 50 11.19 -28.03 19.89
C ASP A 50 12.29 -27.30 19.11
N ALA A 51 11.88 -26.49 18.12
CA ALA A 51 12.79 -25.61 17.40
C ALA A 51 13.49 -24.62 18.34
N VAL A 52 12.72 -23.90 19.17
CA VAL A 52 13.27 -22.94 20.15
C VAL A 52 14.22 -23.64 21.12
N ALA A 53 13.90 -24.86 21.57
CA ALA A 53 14.79 -25.62 22.46
C ALA A 53 16.13 -25.96 21.79
N ALA A 54 16.12 -26.36 20.51
CA ALA A 54 17.34 -26.63 19.76
C ALA A 54 18.14 -25.36 19.46
N LEU A 55 17.48 -24.27 19.05
CA LEU A 55 18.13 -22.99 18.80
C LEU A 55 18.73 -22.37 20.08
N ARG A 56 18.10 -22.57 21.25
CA ARG A 56 18.70 -22.16 22.54
C ARG A 56 20.01 -22.90 22.82
N ARG A 57 20.07 -24.21 22.55
CA ARG A 57 21.33 -24.97 22.63
C ARG A 57 22.36 -24.50 21.60
N ALA A 58 21.93 -24.09 20.41
CA ALA A 58 22.83 -23.47 19.43
C ALA A 58 23.45 -22.16 19.95
N ILE A 59 22.67 -21.32 20.65
CA ILE A 59 23.14 -20.08 21.29
C ILE A 59 24.13 -20.36 22.43
N GLU A 60 23.98 -21.47 23.17
CA GLU A 60 24.96 -21.87 24.20
C GLU A 60 26.37 -22.11 23.62
N HIS A 61 26.46 -22.53 22.35
CA HIS A 61 27.74 -22.71 21.66
C HIS A 61 28.34 -21.40 21.15
N ASP A 62 27.50 -20.44 20.76
CA ASP A 62 27.92 -19.12 20.27
C ASP A 62 26.89 -18.06 20.65
N PRO A 63 27.08 -17.40 21.80
CA PRO A 63 26.13 -16.42 22.29
C PRO A 63 25.99 -15.19 21.39
N ASP A 64 26.98 -14.89 20.55
CA ASP A 64 27.09 -13.66 19.77
C ASP A 64 26.45 -13.75 18.39
N ASP A 65 25.97 -14.93 17.99
CA ASP A 65 25.19 -15.08 16.76
C ASP A 65 23.75 -14.57 16.95
N LEU A 66 23.58 -13.28 16.70
CA LEU A 66 22.29 -12.59 16.79
C LEU A 66 21.26 -13.06 15.77
N THR A 67 21.68 -13.77 14.72
CA THR A 67 20.74 -14.40 13.76
C THR A 67 19.84 -15.41 14.47
N LEU A 68 20.41 -16.20 15.38
CA LEU A 68 19.65 -17.20 16.15
C LEU A 68 18.62 -16.58 17.09
N TYR A 69 18.84 -15.33 17.53
CA TYR A 69 17.87 -14.60 18.35
C TYR A 69 16.66 -14.19 17.51
N ALA A 70 16.88 -13.73 16.27
CA ALA A 70 15.81 -13.44 15.32
C ALA A 70 15.04 -14.72 14.94
N ASP A 71 15.74 -15.83 14.69
CA ASP A 71 15.11 -17.12 14.39
C ASP A 71 14.23 -17.63 15.55
N ILE A 72 14.71 -17.54 16.79
CA ILE A 72 13.90 -17.88 17.98
C ILE A 72 12.70 -16.95 18.09
N ALA A 73 12.88 -15.64 17.88
CA ALA A 73 11.78 -14.69 17.95
C ALA A 73 10.70 -15.00 16.90
N ASN A 74 11.08 -15.28 15.65
CA ASN A 74 10.15 -15.68 14.59
C ASN A 74 9.43 -16.99 14.94
N ALA A 75 10.16 -18.01 15.42
CA ALA A 75 9.59 -19.28 15.86
C ALA A 75 8.55 -19.11 16.98
N LEU A 76 8.85 -18.25 17.96
CA LEU A 76 7.94 -17.94 19.06
C LEU A 76 6.71 -17.17 18.57
N ALA A 77 6.89 -16.23 17.64
CA ALA A 77 5.79 -15.48 17.05
C ALA A 77 4.85 -16.39 16.26
N ASP A 78 5.38 -17.33 15.46
CA ASP A 78 4.60 -18.33 14.73
C ASP A 78 3.86 -19.29 15.68
N ALA A 79 4.38 -19.50 16.89
CA ALA A 79 3.70 -20.22 17.96
C ALA A 79 2.65 -19.39 18.73
N GLY A 80 2.45 -18.12 18.37
CA GLY A 80 1.57 -17.18 19.05
C GLY A 80 2.13 -16.60 20.37
N LEU A 81 3.40 -16.85 20.68
CA LEU A 81 4.09 -16.38 21.90
C LEU A 81 4.76 -15.03 21.66
N LEU A 82 3.97 -14.04 21.26
CA LEU A 82 4.48 -12.73 20.80
C LEU A 82 5.27 -11.96 21.86
N THR A 83 4.89 -12.05 23.13
CA THR A 83 5.61 -11.39 24.23
C THR A 83 7.02 -11.96 24.38
N GLU A 84 7.17 -13.28 24.39
CA GLU A 84 8.48 -13.93 24.49
C GLU A 84 9.33 -13.63 23.25
N ALA A 85 8.72 -13.63 22.06
CA ALA A 85 9.40 -13.28 20.82
C ALA A 85 10.04 -11.88 20.88
N LEU A 86 9.30 -10.91 21.42
CA LEU A 86 9.79 -9.54 21.59
C LEU A 86 10.94 -9.46 22.60
N GLU A 87 10.89 -10.21 23.69
CA GLU A 87 12.02 -10.28 24.64
C GLU A 87 13.31 -10.76 23.96
N TRP A 88 13.22 -11.72 23.04
CA TRP A 88 14.38 -12.22 22.29
C TRP A 88 14.95 -11.16 21.35
N THR A 89 14.08 -10.43 20.64
CA THR A 89 14.55 -9.29 19.82
C THR A 89 15.16 -8.18 20.67
N ASP A 90 14.56 -7.86 21.82
CA ASP A 90 15.06 -6.80 22.70
C ASP A 90 16.44 -7.16 23.29
N ARG A 91 16.65 -8.42 23.66
CA ARG A 91 17.97 -8.93 24.09
C ARG A 91 19.03 -8.80 23.01
N ALA A 92 18.68 -9.09 21.75
CA ALA A 92 19.61 -8.98 20.63
C ALA A 92 19.89 -7.52 20.25
N LEU A 93 18.88 -6.66 20.24
CA LEU A 93 19.04 -5.21 19.99
C LEU A 93 19.87 -4.53 21.08
N ALA A 94 19.79 -5.00 22.34
CA ALA A 94 20.63 -4.49 23.42
C ALA A 94 22.13 -4.78 23.20
N ARG A 95 22.47 -5.80 22.39
CA ARG A 95 23.86 -6.14 22.03
C ARG A 95 24.30 -5.43 20.76
N ASN A 96 23.45 -5.42 19.75
CA ASN A 96 23.69 -4.70 18.51
C ASN A 96 22.37 -4.06 18.01
N PRO A 97 22.20 -2.74 18.18
CA PRO A 97 20.96 -2.06 17.83
C PRO A 97 20.73 -1.92 16.31
N THR A 98 21.76 -2.18 15.49
CA THR A 98 21.70 -2.08 14.03
C THR A 98 21.85 -3.44 13.34
N PHE A 99 21.69 -4.54 14.07
CA PHE A 99 21.74 -5.87 13.47
C PHE A 99 20.47 -6.14 12.64
N THR A 100 20.61 -6.07 11.32
CA THR A 100 19.52 -6.03 10.33
C THR A 100 18.41 -7.05 10.58
N CYS A 101 18.72 -8.34 10.67
CA CYS A 101 17.71 -9.38 10.86
C CYS A 101 16.86 -9.16 12.12
N VAL A 102 17.48 -8.69 13.20
CA VAL A 102 16.80 -8.45 14.47
C VAL A 102 15.99 -7.16 14.41
N VAL A 103 16.50 -6.09 13.79
CA VAL A 103 15.76 -4.82 13.62
C VAL A 103 14.46 -5.07 12.84
N HIS A 104 14.57 -5.79 11.71
CA HIS A 104 13.43 -6.18 10.89
C HIS A 104 12.40 -6.99 11.68
N THR A 105 12.86 -8.07 12.33
CA THR A 105 11.99 -8.93 13.15
C THR A 105 11.33 -8.12 14.26
N ALA A 106 12.08 -7.29 14.98
CA ALA A 106 11.57 -6.50 16.10
C ALA A 106 10.45 -5.53 15.68
N HIS A 107 10.65 -4.77 14.60
CA HIS A 107 9.63 -3.83 14.12
C HIS A 107 8.37 -4.54 13.61
N ARG A 108 8.53 -5.64 12.87
CA ARG A 108 7.40 -6.49 12.46
C ARG A 108 6.62 -7.01 13.67
N LEU A 109 7.29 -7.58 14.66
CA LEU A 109 6.63 -8.13 15.84
C LEU A 109 5.94 -7.05 16.69
N ARG A 110 6.54 -5.85 16.82
CA ARG A 110 5.90 -4.73 17.52
C ARG A 110 4.66 -4.26 16.76
N TYR A 111 4.71 -4.15 15.43
CA TYR A 111 3.53 -3.86 14.62
C TYR A 111 2.44 -4.93 14.76
N LEU A 112 2.79 -6.22 14.75
CA LEU A 112 1.82 -7.30 14.98
C LEU A 112 1.17 -7.23 16.37
N ARG A 113 1.87 -6.69 17.38
CA ARG A 113 1.35 -6.56 18.74
C ARG A 113 0.32 -5.45 18.89
N ASP A 114 0.58 -4.27 18.34
CA ASP A 114 -0.21 -3.06 18.61
C ASP A 114 -0.81 -2.37 17.38
N GLY A 115 -0.41 -2.78 16.17
CA GLY A 115 -0.84 -2.19 14.91
C GLY A 115 -0.34 -0.76 14.69
N ASP A 116 0.67 -0.31 15.44
CA ASP A 116 1.16 1.06 15.35
C ASP A 116 2.07 1.24 14.13
N LEU A 117 1.65 2.10 13.21
CA LEU A 117 2.36 2.44 11.98
C LEU A 117 3.80 2.87 12.23
N ARG A 118 4.10 3.47 13.39
CA ARG A 118 5.44 3.95 13.75
C ARG A 118 6.50 2.85 13.67
N HIS A 119 6.12 1.59 13.92
CA HIS A 119 7.06 0.47 13.78
C HIS A 119 7.43 0.21 12.32
N LEU A 120 6.48 0.32 11.39
CA LEU A 120 6.73 0.14 9.96
C LEU A 120 7.49 1.33 9.37
N VAL A 121 7.20 2.54 9.81
CA VAL A 121 7.95 3.75 9.41
C VAL A 121 9.39 3.67 9.89
N ALA A 122 9.63 3.24 11.14
CA ALA A 122 10.98 3.02 11.64
C ALA A 122 11.73 1.91 10.88
N LEU A 123 11.03 0.86 10.43
CA LEU A 123 11.61 -0.17 9.57
C LEU A 123 11.98 0.39 8.19
N ALA A 124 11.12 1.23 7.58
CA ALA A 124 11.43 1.90 6.33
C ALA A 124 12.63 2.87 6.47
N ASP A 125 12.72 3.60 7.58
CA ASP A 125 13.87 4.45 7.90
C ASP A 125 15.16 3.64 7.98
N PHE A 126 15.11 2.51 8.69
CA PHE A 126 16.25 1.61 8.82
C PHE A 126 16.72 1.09 7.45
N GLN A 127 15.80 0.65 6.59
CA GLN A 127 16.11 0.17 5.24
C GLN A 127 16.73 1.25 4.35
N ARG A 128 16.20 2.49 4.42
CA ARG A 128 16.79 3.65 3.70
C ARG A 128 18.21 3.90 4.15
N ASP A 129 18.46 3.85 5.45
CA ASP A 129 19.77 4.16 6.03
C ASP A 129 20.78 3.00 5.89
N HIS A 130 20.30 1.78 5.56
CA HIS A 130 21.10 0.54 5.40
C HIS A 130 20.70 -0.26 4.13
N PRO A 131 20.87 0.29 2.91
CA PRO A 131 20.36 -0.32 1.68
C PRO A 131 20.97 -1.70 1.37
N ASP A 132 22.26 -1.88 1.64
CA ASP A 132 22.98 -3.15 1.36
C ASP A 132 22.48 -4.33 2.20
N ALA A 133 21.81 -4.05 3.32
CA ALA A 133 21.29 -5.06 4.23
C ALA A 133 19.79 -5.35 4.02
N ALA A 134 19.08 -4.55 3.22
CA ALA A 134 17.63 -4.63 3.09
C ALA A 134 17.14 -5.72 2.11
N HIS A 135 17.98 -6.18 1.18
CA HIS A 135 17.55 -7.03 0.05
C HIS A 135 17.13 -8.46 0.43
N GLU A 136 17.44 -8.93 1.63
CA GLU A 136 17.10 -10.28 2.09
C GLU A 136 15.83 -10.33 2.96
N HIS A 137 15.15 -9.19 3.16
CA HIS A 137 14.04 -9.09 4.10
C HIS A 137 12.74 -8.58 3.46
N THR A 138 11.64 -9.31 3.70
CA THR A 138 10.30 -8.99 3.20
C THR A 138 9.35 -8.47 4.28
N ASP A 139 9.82 -8.27 5.51
CA ASP A 139 8.96 -7.96 6.67
C ASP A 139 8.06 -6.73 6.47
N LEU A 140 8.60 -5.67 5.84
CA LEU A 140 7.84 -4.46 5.56
C LEU A 140 6.76 -4.70 4.49
N ASP A 141 7.11 -5.44 3.44
CA ASP A 141 6.16 -5.88 2.40
C ASP A 141 5.04 -6.69 3.04
N ASP A 142 5.38 -7.76 3.76
CA ASP A 142 4.42 -8.66 4.42
C ASP A 142 3.44 -7.92 5.33
N CYS A 143 3.89 -6.90 6.06
CA CYS A 143 3.03 -6.06 6.90
C CYS A 143 2.11 -5.13 6.11
N CYS A 144 2.51 -4.72 4.91
CA CYS A 144 1.80 -3.76 4.06
C CYS A 144 0.85 -4.43 3.05
N GLN A 145 1.14 -5.64 2.55
CA GLN A 145 0.39 -6.30 1.46
C GLN A 145 -1.13 -6.37 1.65
N GLY A 146 -1.58 -6.47 2.90
CA GLY A 146 -3.00 -6.61 3.28
C GLY A 146 -3.68 -5.32 3.73
N VAL A 147 -2.98 -4.19 3.71
CA VAL A 147 -3.47 -2.91 4.23
C VAL A 147 -3.69 -1.92 3.09
N PRO A 148 -4.92 -1.36 2.93
CA PRO A 148 -5.19 -0.35 1.92
C PRO A 148 -4.23 0.83 2.01
N TRP A 149 -3.79 1.31 0.85
CA TRP A 149 -2.78 2.34 0.65
C TRP A 149 -1.36 2.01 1.13
N LEU A 150 -1.16 1.05 2.03
CA LEU A 150 0.19 0.55 2.30
C LEU A 150 0.68 -0.42 1.24
N GLY A 151 -0.14 -1.40 0.84
CA GLY A 151 0.24 -2.40 -0.17
C GLY A 151 -0.64 -2.42 -1.43
N PHE A 152 -1.76 -1.71 -1.44
CA PHE A 152 -2.66 -1.70 -2.60
C PHE A 152 -3.67 -0.54 -2.59
N VAL A 153 -4.14 -0.17 -3.78
CA VAL A 153 -5.28 0.74 -3.95
C VAL A 153 -6.57 -0.06 -4.05
N LEU A 154 -7.62 0.42 -3.38
CA LEU A 154 -8.95 -0.15 -3.44
C LEU A 154 -9.73 0.34 -4.66
N PRO A 155 -10.66 -0.45 -5.22
CA PRO A 155 -11.69 0.08 -6.10
C PRO A 155 -12.50 1.16 -5.37
N ASN A 156 -13.10 2.10 -6.10
CA ASN A 156 -13.99 3.05 -5.45
C ASN A 156 -15.43 2.51 -5.36
N ASP A 157 -16.17 2.98 -4.37
CA ASP A 157 -17.62 2.89 -4.35
C ASP A 157 -18.25 4.15 -4.96
N GLY A 158 -19.57 4.20 -4.99
CA GLY A 158 -20.32 5.33 -5.53
C GLY A 158 -21.27 4.95 -6.66
N PRO A 159 -22.21 5.85 -6.99
CA PRO A 159 -23.33 5.52 -7.85
C PRO A 159 -22.89 5.18 -9.28
N ILE A 160 -21.86 5.86 -9.82
CA ILE A 160 -21.34 5.50 -11.14
C ILE A 160 -20.55 4.18 -11.11
N ALA A 161 -19.70 3.96 -10.09
CA ALA A 161 -18.95 2.72 -9.95
C ALA A 161 -19.88 1.49 -9.84
N ASP A 162 -20.99 1.63 -9.11
CA ASP A 162 -22.01 0.59 -9.01
C ASP A 162 -22.73 0.31 -10.32
N VAL A 163 -22.97 1.34 -11.14
CA VAL A 163 -23.54 1.17 -12.48
C VAL A 163 -22.58 0.43 -13.40
N ILE A 164 -21.29 0.79 -13.40
CA ILE A 164 -20.26 0.11 -14.21
C ILE A 164 -20.20 -1.37 -13.84
N ARG A 165 -20.06 -1.69 -12.55
CA ARG A 165 -19.99 -3.08 -12.07
C ARG A 165 -21.27 -3.87 -12.39
N ARG A 166 -22.44 -3.26 -12.24
CA ARG A 166 -23.72 -3.91 -12.61
C ARG A 166 -23.81 -4.18 -14.11
N ALA A 167 -23.35 -3.27 -14.95
CA ALA A 167 -23.36 -3.44 -16.39
C ALA A 167 -22.44 -4.59 -16.84
N LEU A 168 -21.26 -4.70 -16.25
CA LEU A 168 -20.32 -5.80 -16.51
C LEU A 168 -20.86 -7.15 -16.05
N THR A 169 -21.39 -7.21 -14.82
CA THR A 169 -21.95 -8.45 -14.27
C THR A 169 -23.19 -8.94 -15.00
N THR A 170 -24.01 -8.04 -15.54
CA THR A 170 -25.24 -8.40 -16.29
C THR A 170 -25.05 -8.49 -17.79
N GLY A 171 -23.90 -8.06 -18.33
CA GLY A 171 -23.67 -7.93 -19.77
C GLY A 171 -24.56 -6.89 -20.47
N ARG A 172 -25.17 -5.98 -19.72
CA ARG A 172 -26.13 -4.98 -20.25
C ARG A 172 -25.57 -3.56 -20.08
N PRO A 173 -25.15 -2.89 -21.17
CA PRO A 173 -24.61 -1.54 -21.09
C PRO A 173 -25.69 -0.53 -20.65
N PRO A 174 -25.36 0.46 -19.81
CA PRO A 174 -26.30 1.47 -19.39
C PRO A 174 -26.53 2.49 -20.51
N THR A 175 -27.79 2.84 -20.78
CA THR A 175 -28.16 3.89 -21.76
C THR A 175 -28.31 5.26 -21.09
N THR A 176 -28.96 5.32 -19.91
CA THR A 176 -29.10 6.54 -19.12
C THR A 176 -28.80 6.26 -17.65
N VAL A 177 -27.81 6.97 -17.12
CA VAL A 177 -27.44 6.97 -15.70
C VAL A 177 -28.05 8.18 -15.02
N ARG A 178 -28.94 7.94 -14.06
CA ARG A 178 -29.60 9.00 -13.28
C ARG A 178 -28.95 9.11 -11.90
N LEU A 179 -28.40 10.27 -11.61
CA LEU A 179 -27.74 10.58 -10.35
C LEU A 179 -28.55 11.60 -9.56
N ARG A 180 -28.59 11.44 -8.23
CA ARG A 180 -29.26 12.41 -7.35
C ARG A 180 -28.48 13.73 -7.31
N THR A 181 -27.16 13.64 -7.21
CA THR A 181 -26.19 14.74 -7.21
C THR A 181 -25.05 14.37 -8.17
N PRO A 182 -24.23 15.33 -8.64
CA PRO A 182 -23.05 14.99 -9.44
C PRO A 182 -22.15 14.00 -8.70
N ASP A 183 -21.59 13.07 -9.45
CA ASP A 183 -20.47 12.23 -8.99
C ASP A 183 -19.14 12.92 -9.37
N VAL A 184 -18.02 12.33 -8.97
CA VAL A 184 -16.71 12.90 -9.23
C VAL A 184 -16.31 12.80 -10.71
N PRO A 185 -15.47 13.73 -11.23
CA PRO A 185 -15.07 13.75 -12.63
C PRO A 185 -14.46 12.43 -13.15
N SER A 186 -13.58 11.80 -12.37
CA SER A 186 -12.93 10.54 -12.79
C SER A 186 -13.93 9.40 -12.92
N ALA A 187 -14.95 9.34 -12.05
CA ALA A 187 -16.02 8.34 -12.14
C ALA A 187 -16.83 8.53 -13.44
N THR A 188 -17.21 9.77 -13.74
CA THR A 188 -17.93 10.13 -14.97
C THR A 188 -17.14 9.73 -16.21
N ARG A 189 -15.82 9.94 -16.21
CA ARG A 189 -14.96 9.55 -17.33
C ARG A 189 -14.80 8.05 -17.45
N ALA A 190 -14.59 7.34 -16.34
CA ALA A 190 -14.53 5.88 -16.34
C ALA A 190 -15.80 5.28 -16.97
N LEU A 191 -16.98 5.83 -16.66
CA LEU A 191 -18.25 5.42 -17.27
C LEU A 191 -18.29 5.68 -18.78
N LEU A 192 -17.93 6.88 -19.22
CA LEU A 192 -18.01 7.26 -20.63
C LEU A 192 -16.94 6.57 -21.49
N THR A 193 -15.79 6.21 -20.91
CA THR A 193 -14.78 5.37 -21.57
C THR A 193 -15.30 3.93 -21.72
N ALA A 194 -15.90 3.37 -20.67
CA ALA A 194 -16.46 2.01 -20.72
C ALA A 194 -17.73 1.92 -21.58
N PHE A 195 -18.55 2.98 -21.60
CA PHE A 195 -19.83 3.04 -22.29
C PHE A 195 -20.00 4.40 -23.01
N PRO A 196 -19.39 4.57 -24.21
CA PRO A 196 -19.37 5.86 -24.92
C PRO A 196 -20.74 6.44 -25.29
N HIS A 197 -21.77 5.60 -25.33
CA HIS A 197 -23.15 6.01 -25.64
C HIS A 197 -24.02 6.25 -24.39
N ALA A 198 -23.47 6.08 -23.19
CA ALA A 198 -24.20 6.33 -21.95
C ALA A 198 -24.45 7.84 -21.77
N THR A 199 -25.65 8.19 -21.30
CA THR A 199 -26.03 9.57 -20.97
C THR A 199 -26.15 9.76 -19.47
N ILE A 200 -25.62 10.86 -18.92
CA ILE A 200 -25.69 11.15 -17.49
C ILE A 200 -26.69 12.28 -17.24
N LYS A 201 -27.65 12.04 -16.34
CA LYS A 201 -28.64 13.02 -15.89
C LYS A 201 -28.51 13.22 -14.38
N VAL A 202 -28.30 14.46 -13.97
CA VAL A 202 -28.20 14.84 -12.55
C VAL A 202 -29.49 15.55 -12.13
N ALA A 203 -30.11 15.09 -11.05
CA ALA A 203 -31.39 15.61 -10.59
C ALA A 203 -31.28 17.00 -9.92
N ARG A 204 -30.25 17.22 -9.09
CA ARG A 204 -30.00 18.52 -8.45
C ARG A 204 -28.51 18.78 -8.25
N LEU A 205 -28.15 20.05 -8.22
CA LEU A 205 -26.85 20.52 -7.72
C LEU A 205 -27.01 20.92 -6.25
N PRO A 206 -26.34 20.26 -5.30
CA PRO A 206 -26.38 20.65 -3.90
C PRO A 206 -25.53 21.90 -3.65
N GLU A 207 -25.88 22.67 -2.62
CA GLU A 207 -25.06 23.78 -2.13
C GLU A 207 -24.33 23.37 -0.84
N PRO A 208 -23.00 23.56 -0.75
CA PRO A 208 -22.12 24.13 -1.78
C PRO A 208 -21.84 23.18 -2.96
N ASP A 209 -21.66 23.76 -4.15
CA ASP A 209 -21.46 23.01 -5.41
C ASP A 209 -20.23 22.07 -5.35
N PRO A 210 -20.42 20.74 -5.55
CA PRO A 210 -19.35 19.75 -5.50
C PRO A 210 -18.33 19.87 -6.64
N ARG A 211 -18.59 20.71 -7.64
CA ARG A 211 -17.73 20.93 -8.81
C ARG A 211 -16.76 22.09 -8.63
N VAL A 212 -16.92 22.89 -7.58
CA VAL A 212 -16.02 24.00 -7.26
C VAL A 212 -14.83 23.45 -6.46
N PRO A 213 -13.57 23.84 -6.76
CA PRO A 213 -12.41 23.43 -5.97
C PRO A 213 -12.58 23.68 -4.46
N ARG A 214 -11.97 22.83 -3.62
CA ARG A 214 -11.99 23.02 -2.16
C ARG A 214 -11.22 24.27 -1.75
N ARG A 215 -10.19 24.64 -2.51
CA ARG A 215 -9.53 25.95 -2.45
C ARG A 215 -9.55 26.62 -3.83
N PRO A 216 -9.81 27.93 -3.92
CA PRO A 216 -9.90 28.63 -5.20
C PRO A 216 -8.54 28.76 -5.89
N GLU A 217 -7.46 28.64 -5.13
CA GLU A 217 -6.08 28.71 -5.58
C GLU A 217 -5.63 27.34 -6.10
N GLY A 218 -5.15 27.28 -7.34
CA GLY A 218 -4.54 26.10 -7.93
C GLY A 218 -4.97 25.81 -9.36
N ARG A 219 -4.31 24.83 -9.97
CA ARG A 219 -4.60 24.41 -11.34
C ARG A 219 -5.97 23.75 -11.45
N GLN A 220 -6.80 24.24 -12.36
CA GLN A 220 -8.06 23.60 -12.70
C GLN A 220 -7.82 22.48 -13.72
N LEU A 221 -8.23 21.26 -13.37
CA LEU A 221 -8.16 20.11 -14.26
C LEU A 221 -9.43 19.91 -15.10
N TRP A 222 -10.55 20.42 -14.61
CA TRP A 222 -11.89 20.14 -15.13
C TRP A 222 -12.64 21.42 -15.47
N ARG A 223 -13.28 21.45 -16.63
CA ARG A 223 -14.34 22.40 -17.00
C ARG A 223 -15.68 21.68 -16.94
N PHE A 224 -16.71 22.33 -16.41
CA PHE A 224 -18.04 21.74 -16.30
C PHE A 224 -19.01 22.31 -17.33
N SER A 225 -19.47 21.47 -18.24
CA SER A 225 -20.52 21.76 -19.23
C SER A 225 -21.79 21.04 -18.80
N GLY A 226 -22.61 21.68 -17.95
CA GLY A 226 -23.75 21.02 -17.31
C GLY A 226 -23.31 19.95 -16.30
N PRO A 227 -23.77 18.69 -16.38
CA PRO A 227 -23.36 17.62 -15.47
C PRO A 227 -22.02 16.96 -15.84
N LEU A 228 -21.45 17.28 -17.01
CA LEU A 228 -20.25 16.62 -17.52
C LEU A 228 -18.99 17.41 -17.19
N ALA A 229 -17.95 16.67 -16.81
CA ALA A 229 -16.60 17.18 -16.60
C ALA A 229 -15.75 16.93 -17.86
N GLU A 230 -15.22 18.02 -18.43
CA GLU A 230 -14.32 18.02 -19.57
C GLU A 230 -12.88 18.32 -19.09
N PRO A 231 -11.87 17.56 -19.53
CA PRO A 231 -10.47 17.86 -19.23
C PRO A 231 -10.07 19.21 -19.80
N LEU A 232 -9.36 20.01 -18.99
CA LEU A 232 -8.74 21.26 -19.46
C LEU A 232 -7.34 21.05 -20.05
N LEU A 233 -6.72 19.91 -19.77
CA LEU A 233 -5.38 19.57 -20.24
C LEU A 233 -5.44 18.71 -21.51
N PRO A 234 -4.43 18.81 -22.40
CA PRO A 234 -4.33 17.94 -23.57
C PRO A 234 -4.12 16.47 -23.18
N PRO A 235 -4.39 15.52 -24.10
CA PRO A 235 -4.00 14.13 -23.90
C PRO A 235 -2.47 14.02 -23.74
N PRO A 236 -1.99 13.04 -22.94
CA PRO A 236 -0.57 12.79 -22.77
C PRO A 236 0.06 12.23 -24.04
N SER A 237 1.38 12.31 -24.15
CA SER A 237 2.14 11.71 -25.25
C SER A 237 2.05 10.18 -25.27
N ASP A 238 2.28 9.58 -26.45
CA ASP A 238 2.31 8.12 -26.62
C ASP A 238 3.35 7.46 -25.70
N THR A 239 4.49 8.11 -25.48
CA THR A 239 5.53 7.64 -24.55
C THR A 239 5.02 7.58 -23.10
N ALA A 240 4.28 8.60 -22.66
CA ALA A 240 3.68 8.60 -21.33
C ALA A 240 2.62 7.51 -21.18
N VAL A 241 1.78 7.31 -22.21
CA VAL A 241 0.80 6.22 -22.27
C VAL A 241 1.47 4.84 -22.21
N GLU A 242 2.55 4.63 -22.95
CA GLU A 242 3.30 3.37 -22.94
C GLU A 242 3.88 3.09 -21.55
N ARG A 243 4.59 4.07 -20.96
CA ARG A 243 5.24 3.94 -19.65
C ARG A 243 4.23 3.63 -18.54
N ILE A 244 3.14 4.39 -18.49
CA ILE A 244 2.12 4.16 -17.45
C ILE A 244 1.43 2.80 -17.64
N SER A 245 1.24 2.35 -18.89
CA SER A 245 0.59 1.07 -19.18
C SER A 245 1.44 -0.13 -18.74
N GLN A 246 2.77 0.01 -18.75
CA GLN A 246 3.69 -1.01 -18.26
C GLN A 246 3.80 -1.02 -16.73
N LEU A 247 3.65 0.13 -16.08
CA LEU A 247 3.87 0.29 -14.65
C LEU A 247 2.61 0.16 -13.79
N ALA A 248 1.47 0.66 -14.28
CA ALA A 248 0.28 0.84 -13.46
C ALA A 248 -0.30 -0.49 -12.98
N HIS A 249 -0.25 -0.70 -11.66
CA HIS A 249 -0.74 -1.90 -10.99
C HIS A 249 -1.46 -1.54 -9.69
N PRO A 250 -2.52 -2.28 -9.28
CA PRO A 250 -3.26 -1.97 -8.05
C PRO A 250 -2.53 -2.30 -6.76
N ARG A 251 -1.39 -3.02 -6.83
CA ARG A 251 -0.61 -3.50 -5.67
C ARG A 251 0.85 -3.11 -5.80
N TRP A 252 1.48 -2.89 -4.66
CA TRP A 252 2.91 -2.64 -4.48
C TRP A 252 3.35 -3.21 -3.11
N PRO A 253 4.66 -3.42 -2.86
CA PRO A 253 5.11 -4.00 -1.59
C PRO A 253 4.81 -3.09 -0.39
N HIS A 254 5.27 -1.85 -0.45
CA HIS A 254 5.09 -0.81 0.56
C HIS A 254 5.29 0.58 -0.07
N PRO A 255 4.96 1.70 0.60
CA PRO A 255 5.04 3.03 -0.01
C PRO A 255 6.45 3.41 -0.52
N PRO A 256 7.57 3.15 0.20
CA PRO A 256 8.91 3.35 -0.35
C PRO A 256 9.19 2.55 -1.64
N ALA A 257 8.80 1.28 -1.71
CA ALA A 257 8.99 0.49 -2.93
C ALA A 257 8.15 1.05 -4.10
N ALA A 258 6.93 1.53 -3.84
CA ALA A 258 6.12 2.21 -4.86
C ALA A 258 6.79 3.48 -5.37
N TYR A 259 7.45 4.25 -4.49
CA TYR A 259 8.29 5.37 -4.89
C TYR A 259 9.42 4.90 -5.81
N ASP A 260 10.21 3.91 -5.42
CA ASP A 260 11.34 3.43 -6.23
C ASP A 260 10.89 2.92 -7.61
N MET A 261 9.79 2.17 -7.67
CA MET A 261 9.21 1.70 -8.94
C MET A 261 8.76 2.85 -9.86
N ALA A 262 8.30 3.96 -9.29
CA ALA A 262 7.85 5.14 -10.03
C ALA A 262 8.98 5.96 -10.66
N VAL A 263 10.26 5.66 -10.36
CA VAL A 263 11.42 6.34 -10.97
C VAL A 263 11.41 6.26 -12.49
N SER A 264 10.81 5.20 -13.07
CA SER A 264 10.65 5.02 -14.51
C SER A 264 9.79 6.11 -15.18
N LEU A 265 9.01 6.87 -14.39
CA LEU A 265 8.20 8.00 -14.84
C LEU A 265 8.90 9.35 -14.69
N ALA A 266 10.06 9.41 -14.02
CA ALA A 266 10.75 10.66 -13.70
C ALA A 266 11.16 11.48 -14.94
N THR A 267 11.33 10.82 -16.09
CA THR A 267 11.69 11.47 -17.37
C THR A 267 10.49 12.05 -18.12
N LEU A 268 9.25 11.79 -17.68
CA LEU A 268 8.06 12.35 -18.31
C LEU A 268 7.91 13.82 -17.96
N SER A 269 7.33 14.60 -18.88
CA SER A 269 7.03 16.00 -18.61
C SER A 269 5.93 16.12 -17.55
N LEU A 270 5.88 17.25 -16.84
CA LEU A 270 4.79 17.52 -15.90
C LEU A 270 3.43 17.56 -16.61
N ASP A 271 3.38 18.06 -17.84
CA ASP A 271 2.15 18.11 -18.63
C ASP A 271 1.68 16.70 -19.04
N ASP A 272 2.59 15.77 -19.36
CA ASP A 272 2.25 14.36 -19.59
C ASP A 272 1.67 13.72 -18.32
N LEU A 273 2.33 13.91 -17.17
CA LEU A 273 1.88 13.34 -15.91
C LEU A 273 0.51 13.87 -15.50
N LEU A 274 0.26 15.17 -15.66
CA LEU A 274 -1.05 15.77 -15.41
C LEU A 274 -2.09 15.34 -16.46
N GLY A 275 -1.68 15.18 -17.72
CA GLY A 275 -2.50 14.66 -18.80
C GLY A 275 -3.00 13.24 -18.51
N LEU A 276 -2.14 12.37 -17.96
CA LEU A 276 -2.48 11.02 -17.51
C LEU A 276 -3.57 10.99 -16.42
N LEU A 277 -3.62 12.00 -15.54
CA LEU A 277 -4.63 12.08 -14.49
C LEU A 277 -6.04 12.25 -15.05
N VAL A 278 -6.17 13.04 -16.13
CA VAL A 278 -7.45 13.41 -16.73
C VAL A 278 -7.76 12.64 -18.01
N HIS A 279 -6.78 12.03 -18.66
CA HIS A 279 -6.93 11.14 -19.81
C HIS A 279 -6.27 9.78 -19.52
N PRO A 280 -6.78 9.01 -18.54
CA PRO A 280 -6.24 7.69 -18.27
C PRO A 280 -6.41 6.82 -19.54
N PRO A 281 -5.33 6.17 -20.04
CA PRO A 281 -5.42 5.32 -21.21
C PRO A 281 -6.31 4.10 -20.92
N PRO A 282 -6.80 3.37 -21.94
CA PRO A 282 -7.47 2.09 -21.72
C PRO A 282 -6.51 1.08 -21.06
N PRO A 283 -7.03 0.10 -20.29
CA PRO A 283 -6.21 -0.98 -19.76
C PRO A 283 -5.43 -1.70 -20.87
N PRO A 284 -4.14 -2.03 -20.64
CA PRO A 284 -3.34 -2.76 -21.62
C PRO A 284 -3.89 -4.16 -21.85
N SER A 285 -3.52 -4.79 -22.97
CA SER A 285 -3.92 -6.15 -23.31
C SER A 285 -3.19 -7.24 -22.50
N THR A 286 -2.45 -6.88 -21.45
CA THR A 286 -1.81 -7.83 -20.51
C THR A 286 -2.84 -8.58 -19.69
N GLU A 287 -2.48 -9.71 -19.08
CA GLU A 287 -3.39 -10.50 -18.23
C GLU A 287 -4.03 -9.64 -17.14
N ILE A 288 -3.23 -8.82 -16.45
CA ILE A 288 -3.71 -7.91 -15.41
C ILE A 288 -4.61 -6.81 -16.01
N GLY A 289 -4.24 -6.24 -17.15
CA GLY A 289 -5.06 -5.22 -17.81
C GLY A 289 -6.43 -5.77 -18.23
N GLN A 290 -6.47 -6.98 -18.77
CA GLN A 290 -7.71 -7.69 -19.11
C GLN A 290 -8.55 -8.01 -17.85
N LEU A 291 -7.90 -8.45 -16.77
CA LEU A 291 -8.57 -8.70 -15.49
C LEU A 291 -9.20 -7.42 -14.93
N LEU A 292 -8.48 -6.31 -14.94
CA LEU A 292 -8.99 -5.01 -14.46
C LEU A 292 -10.13 -4.49 -15.35
N ALA A 293 -10.00 -4.62 -16.67
CA ALA A 293 -11.04 -4.23 -17.61
C ALA A 293 -12.36 -5.01 -17.41
N THR A 294 -12.26 -6.29 -17.04
CA THR A 294 -13.42 -7.18 -16.90
C THR A 294 -14.04 -7.16 -15.50
N MET A 295 -13.23 -6.99 -14.45
CA MET A 295 -13.69 -7.04 -13.06
C MET A 295 -14.12 -5.67 -12.53
N ASP A 296 -13.30 -4.63 -12.73
CA ASP A 296 -13.61 -3.28 -12.26
C ASP A 296 -12.79 -2.20 -12.99
N PRO A 297 -13.33 -1.60 -14.08
CA PRO A 297 -12.69 -0.52 -14.82
C PRO A 297 -12.34 0.71 -13.97
N THR A 298 -13.03 0.91 -12.85
CA THR A 298 -12.72 2.04 -11.95
C THR A 298 -11.37 1.86 -11.27
N LEU A 299 -10.96 0.62 -11.01
CA LEU A 299 -9.68 0.32 -10.40
C LEU A 299 -8.51 0.68 -11.32
N TRP A 300 -8.62 0.42 -12.63
CA TRP A 300 -7.58 0.81 -13.59
C TRP A 300 -7.35 2.32 -13.60
N VAL A 301 -8.41 3.13 -13.64
CA VAL A 301 -8.30 4.59 -13.59
C VAL A 301 -7.58 5.04 -12.32
N ARG A 302 -7.91 4.44 -11.18
CA ARG A 302 -7.24 4.73 -9.90
C ARG A 302 -5.77 4.33 -9.92
N CYS A 303 -5.42 3.19 -10.52
CA CYS A 303 -4.02 2.79 -10.72
C CYS A 303 -3.25 3.87 -11.50
N VAL A 304 -3.74 4.23 -12.69
CA VAL A 304 -3.11 5.24 -13.55
C VAL A 304 -2.89 6.54 -12.78
N GLN A 305 -3.91 7.03 -12.08
CA GLN A 305 -3.84 8.28 -11.33
C GLN A 305 -2.84 8.21 -10.16
N THR A 306 -2.82 7.08 -9.44
CA THR A 306 -1.88 6.83 -8.33
C THR A 306 -0.45 6.85 -8.83
N TRP A 307 -0.15 6.08 -9.88
CA TRP A 307 1.19 6.00 -10.44
C TRP A 307 1.63 7.30 -11.11
N ALA A 308 0.73 8.03 -11.78
CA ALA A 308 1.03 9.36 -12.31
C ALA A 308 1.35 10.37 -11.19
N CYS A 309 0.66 10.33 -10.05
CA CYS A 309 0.99 11.18 -8.90
C CYS A 309 2.35 10.80 -8.27
N LEU A 310 2.70 9.51 -8.21
CA LEU A 310 4.05 9.08 -7.84
C LEU A 310 5.10 9.55 -8.86
N GLY A 311 4.78 9.58 -10.15
CA GLY A 311 5.61 10.20 -11.18
C GLY A 311 5.80 11.71 -10.96
N ILE A 312 4.75 12.44 -10.54
CA ILE A 312 4.84 13.86 -10.15
C ILE A 312 5.77 14.02 -8.95
N LEU A 313 5.76 13.09 -8.00
CA LEU A 313 6.67 13.12 -6.85
C LEU A 313 8.16 12.99 -7.24
N HIS A 314 8.45 12.31 -8.35
CA HIS A 314 9.78 12.24 -8.97
C HIS A 314 10.12 13.43 -9.88
N HIS A 315 9.20 14.34 -10.12
CA HIS A 315 9.46 15.49 -10.99
C HIS A 315 10.41 16.49 -10.33
N ARG A 316 11.56 16.74 -10.97
CA ARG A 316 12.60 17.66 -10.50
C ARG A 316 13.00 17.41 -9.05
N THR A 317 13.52 16.22 -8.78
CA THR A 317 13.94 15.83 -7.43
C THR A 317 15.11 16.62 -6.88
N ASP A 318 15.81 17.37 -7.74
CA ASP A 318 16.82 18.37 -7.43
C ASP A 318 16.27 19.61 -6.72
N GLU A 319 14.97 19.90 -6.85
CA GLU A 319 14.31 21.00 -6.14
C GLU A 319 14.09 20.66 -4.65
N PRO A 320 14.52 21.53 -3.71
CA PRO A 320 14.20 21.38 -2.30
C PRO A 320 12.69 21.27 -2.08
N TRP A 321 12.26 20.32 -1.23
CA TRP A 321 10.84 20.01 -1.04
C TRP A 321 9.96 21.25 -0.83
N PRO A 322 10.27 22.20 0.08
CA PRO A 322 9.36 23.31 0.42
C PRO A 322 9.01 24.20 -0.79
N GLU A 323 9.97 24.47 -1.66
CA GLU A 323 9.81 25.30 -2.87
C GLU A 323 9.48 24.50 -4.12
N SER A 324 9.62 23.17 -4.06
CA SER A 324 9.54 22.29 -5.22
C SER A 324 8.20 22.34 -5.95
N THR A 325 8.29 22.17 -7.26
CA THR A 325 7.14 22.11 -8.15
C THR A 325 6.31 20.87 -7.87
N ARG A 326 6.93 19.71 -7.63
CA ARG A 326 6.25 18.47 -7.24
C ARG A 326 5.35 18.66 -6.02
N ARG A 327 5.85 19.29 -4.96
CA ARG A 327 5.07 19.59 -3.74
C ARG A 327 3.89 20.50 -4.08
N ARG A 328 4.15 21.63 -4.76
CA ARG A 328 3.11 22.60 -5.13
C ARG A 328 2.00 21.95 -5.95
N THR A 329 2.36 21.20 -6.99
CA THR A 329 1.41 20.50 -7.85
C THR A 329 0.58 19.49 -7.07
N LEU A 330 1.20 18.65 -6.24
CA LEU A 330 0.46 17.68 -5.42
C LEU A 330 -0.51 18.40 -4.47
N LEU A 331 -0.10 19.50 -3.83
CA LEU A 331 -0.98 20.29 -2.96
C LEU A 331 -2.17 20.91 -3.71
N GLU A 332 -1.97 21.41 -4.93
CA GLU A 332 -3.05 21.91 -5.80
C GLU A 332 -4.06 20.79 -6.13
N LEU A 333 -3.58 19.56 -6.39
CA LEU A 333 -4.44 18.40 -6.65
C LEU A 333 -5.24 17.97 -5.41
N VAL A 334 -4.64 18.02 -4.23
CA VAL A 334 -5.30 17.68 -2.96
C VAL A 334 -6.48 18.62 -2.64
N TRP A 335 -6.33 19.91 -2.97
CA TRP A 335 -7.34 20.93 -2.70
C TRP A 335 -8.19 21.34 -3.90
N GLY A 336 -8.02 20.65 -5.03
CA GLY A 336 -8.77 20.88 -6.25
C GLY A 336 -10.24 20.47 -6.16
N VAL A 337 -10.85 20.21 -7.31
CA VAL A 337 -12.17 19.58 -7.36
C VAL A 337 -12.05 18.17 -6.80
N GLU A 338 -13.01 17.79 -5.96
CA GLU A 338 -12.98 16.49 -5.30
C GLU A 338 -13.08 15.36 -6.32
N ASP A 339 -12.05 14.51 -6.34
CA ASP A 339 -11.89 13.48 -7.35
C ASP A 339 -11.00 12.33 -6.84
N TRP A 340 -10.94 11.21 -7.56
CA TRP A 340 -10.02 10.10 -7.24
C TRP A 340 -8.55 10.55 -7.32
N ILE A 341 -8.27 11.56 -8.14
CA ILE A 341 -6.97 12.26 -8.22
C ILE A 341 -6.58 12.84 -6.85
N THR A 342 -7.53 13.30 -6.04
CA THR A 342 -7.25 13.82 -4.69
C THR A 342 -6.61 12.75 -3.80
N GLU A 343 -7.12 11.52 -3.84
CA GLU A 343 -6.59 10.40 -3.07
C GLU A 343 -5.20 9.99 -3.57
N ALA A 344 -5.02 9.93 -4.89
CA ALA A 344 -3.73 9.64 -5.53
C ALA A 344 -2.65 10.68 -5.17
N ALA A 345 -3.00 11.97 -5.17
CA ALA A 345 -2.09 13.03 -4.79
C ALA A 345 -1.73 13.00 -3.30
N LEU A 346 -2.72 12.71 -2.43
CA LEU A 346 -2.47 12.48 -1.00
C LEU A 346 -1.54 11.29 -0.78
N PHE A 347 -1.75 10.18 -1.51
CA PHE A 347 -0.88 9.02 -1.41
C PHE A 347 0.56 9.37 -1.79
N ALA A 348 0.79 10.14 -2.86
CA ALA A 348 2.13 10.59 -3.19
C ALA A 348 2.76 11.42 -2.06
N ILE A 349 2.01 12.33 -1.41
CA ILE A 349 2.52 13.09 -0.26
C ILE A 349 2.80 12.18 0.96
N VAL A 350 1.94 11.20 1.22
CA VAL A 350 2.17 10.19 2.26
C VAL A 350 3.44 9.40 1.96
N THR A 351 3.60 8.92 0.74
CA THR A 351 4.81 8.22 0.28
C THR A 351 6.07 9.08 0.44
N ALA A 352 5.99 10.39 0.18
CA ALA A 352 7.09 11.31 0.45
C ALA A 352 7.47 11.36 1.94
N ALA A 353 6.50 11.32 2.85
CA ALA A 353 6.74 11.26 4.30
C ALA A 353 7.32 9.91 4.78
N TRP A 354 7.07 8.83 4.03
CA TRP A 354 7.70 7.53 4.27
C TRP A 354 9.18 7.53 3.84
N THR A 355 9.51 8.20 2.74
CA THR A 355 10.88 8.21 2.19
C THR A 355 11.75 9.29 2.82
N ASP A 356 11.19 10.45 3.14
CA ASP A 356 11.88 11.62 3.69
C ASP A 356 11.25 12.07 5.03
N PRO A 357 11.96 11.91 6.17
CA PRO A 357 11.46 12.31 7.48
C PRO A 357 11.13 13.80 7.59
N SER A 358 11.78 14.66 6.80
CA SER A 358 11.55 16.11 6.83
C SER A 358 10.15 16.50 6.32
N VAL A 359 9.48 15.61 5.58
CA VAL A 359 8.14 15.84 5.00
C VAL A 359 7.00 15.44 5.96
N ARG A 360 7.29 14.64 7.01
CA ARG A 360 6.28 13.99 7.86
C ARG A 360 5.31 14.95 8.52
N GLU A 361 5.82 16.00 9.15
CA GLU A 361 4.98 16.98 9.85
C GLU A 361 3.98 17.65 8.89
N GLU A 362 4.45 18.06 7.71
CA GLU A 362 3.61 18.68 6.71
C GLU A 362 2.55 17.70 6.18
N ALA A 363 2.97 16.48 5.82
CA ALA A 363 2.07 15.44 5.32
C ALA A 363 0.98 15.10 6.34
N ALA A 364 1.36 14.88 7.60
CA ALA A 364 0.42 14.61 8.70
C ALA A 364 -0.59 15.74 8.87
N ALA A 365 -0.13 17.00 8.88
CA ALA A 365 -1.00 18.17 9.00
C ALA A 365 -1.93 18.35 7.78
N LEU A 366 -1.45 18.06 6.57
CA LEU A 366 -2.26 18.10 5.35
C LEU A 366 -3.36 17.03 5.38
N VAL A 367 -2.99 15.77 5.64
CA VAL A 367 -3.92 14.64 5.65
C VAL A 367 -4.96 14.82 6.76
N ALA A 368 -4.55 15.24 7.95
CA ALA A 368 -5.47 15.54 9.05
C ALA A 368 -6.51 16.62 8.66
N ARG A 369 -6.07 17.72 8.04
CA ARG A 369 -6.98 18.78 7.58
C ARG A 369 -7.92 18.27 6.48
N ARG A 370 -7.42 17.45 5.56
CA ARG A 370 -8.24 16.95 4.45
C ARG A 370 -9.27 15.92 4.91
N LEU A 371 -8.90 15.05 5.85
CA LEU A 371 -9.80 14.12 6.51
C LEU A 371 -10.88 14.87 7.32
N ASP A 372 -10.49 15.91 8.05
CA ASP A 372 -11.43 16.74 8.80
C ASP A 372 -12.44 17.46 7.88
N ASP A 373 -11.97 18.01 6.75
CA ASP A 373 -12.82 18.59 5.71
C ASP A 373 -13.78 17.55 5.11
N ALA A 374 -13.37 16.29 4.95
CA ALA A 374 -14.25 15.21 4.47
C ALA A 374 -15.26 14.75 5.53
N ALA A 375 -14.85 14.65 6.80
CA ALA A 375 -15.65 14.10 7.89
C ALA A 375 -16.73 15.09 8.39
N LYS A 376 -16.49 16.40 8.35
CA LYS A 376 -17.41 17.43 8.87
C LYS A 376 -18.56 17.80 7.91
N THR A 377 -18.86 16.95 6.92
CA THR A 377 -19.65 17.35 5.74
C THR A 377 -21.15 17.14 5.89
N GLN A 378 -21.79 17.85 6.83
CA GLN A 378 -23.25 18.06 6.75
C GLN A 378 -23.66 18.86 5.50
N ARG A 379 -22.71 19.54 4.83
CA ARG A 379 -22.96 20.41 3.68
C ARG A 379 -22.42 19.90 2.33
N ARG A 380 -21.25 19.22 2.29
CA ARG A 380 -20.63 18.75 1.02
C ARG A 380 -20.04 17.33 1.13
N PRO A 381 -20.87 16.27 1.07
CA PRO A 381 -20.45 14.90 1.30
C PRO A 381 -19.34 14.46 0.35
N SER A 382 -18.33 13.78 0.89
CA SER A 382 -17.28 13.12 0.11
C SER A 382 -17.66 11.66 -0.13
N THR A 383 -17.60 11.19 -1.38
CA THR A 383 -17.92 9.79 -1.72
C THR A 383 -16.83 8.81 -1.33
N PHE A 384 -15.61 9.29 -1.04
CA PHE A 384 -14.45 8.46 -0.73
C PHE A 384 -13.80 8.80 0.62
N ALA A 385 -14.57 9.37 1.55
CA ALA A 385 -14.09 9.72 2.90
C ALA A 385 -13.44 8.53 3.64
N TRP A 386 -13.96 7.33 3.42
CA TRP A 386 -13.42 6.09 3.99
C TRP A 386 -12.00 5.80 3.51
N SER A 387 -11.72 6.08 2.23
CA SER A 387 -10.41 5.89 1.64
C SER A 387 -9.41 6.93 2.16
N LEU A 388 -9.86 8.18 2.37
CA LEU A 388 -9.09 9.18 3.11
C LEU A 388 -8.78 8.75 4.55
N GLY A 389 -9.69 8.00 5.18
CA GLY A 389 -9.44 7.37 6.48
C GLY A 389 -8.27 6.38 6.42
N TYR A 390 -8.24 5.50 5.42
CA TYR A 390 -7.12 4.56 5.25
C TYR A 390 -5.81 5.28 4.93
N LEU A 391 -5.82 6.29 4.06
CA LEU A 391 -4.66 7.14 3.79
C LEU A 391 -4.14 7.83 5.05
N ALA A 392 -5.03 8.33 5.90
CA ALA A 392 -4.67 8.91 7.19
C ALA A 392 -3.97 7.88 8.07
N LEU A 393 -4.52 6.67 8.22
CA LEU A 393 -3.88 5.61 9.00
C LEU A 393 -2.57 5.08 8.38
N ALA A 394 -2.29 5.39 7.12
CA ALA A 394 -1.02 5.14 6.44
C ALA A 394 -0.03 6.32 6.54
N THR A 395 -0.40 7.44 7.16
CA THR A 395 0.43 8.65 7.23
C THR A 395 1.35 8.64 8.46
N PRO A 396 2.68 8.77 8.30
CA PRO A 396 3.61 8.93 9.42
C PRO A 396 3.23 10.13 10.30
N ASP A 397 3.47 10.02 11.60
CA ASP A 397 3.24 11.10 12.59
C ASP A 397 1.82 11.70 12.62
N LEU A 398 0.81 10.95 12.15
CA LEU A 398 -0.58 11.40 12.19
C LEU A 398 -1.03 11.70 13.64
N PRO A 399 -1.63 12.88 13.91
CA PRO A 399 -2.15 13.20 15.23
C PRO A 399 -3.21 12.20 15.72
N PRO A 400 -3.22 11.81 17.02
CA PRO A 400 -4.19 10.83 17.56
C PRO A 400 -5.66 11.19 17.31
N ALA A 401 -6.01 12.48 17.33
CA ALA A 401 -7.38 12.94 17.05
C ALA A 401 -7.80 12.70 15.59
N ALA A 402 -6.87 12.87 14.65
CA ALA A 402 -7.10 12.55 13.24
C ALA A 402 -7.19 11.03 13.04
N ALA A 403 -6.33 10.24 13.70
CA ALA A 403 -6.40 8.78 13.67
C ALA A 403 -7.75 8.25 14.19
N ALA A 404 -8.28 8.82 15.28
CA ALA A 404 -9.59 8.48 15.81
C ALA A 404 -10.72 8.82 14.83
N THR A 405 -10.60 9.95 14.13
CA THR A 405 -11.56 10.32 13.08
C THR A 405 -11.49 9.37 11.88
N ALA A 406 -10.28 8.98 11.46
CA ALA A 406 -10.06 8.04 10.37
C ALA A 406 -10.73 6.69 10.65
N ARG A 407 -10.52 6.14 11.86
CA ARG A 407 -11.16 4.89 12.30
C ARG A 407 -12.68 4.98 12.25
N ARG A 408 -13.27 6.06 12.78
CA ARG A 408 -14.74 6.26 12.73
C ARG A 408 -15.30 6.27 11.30
N VAL A 409 -14.61 6.93 10.37
CA VAL A 409 -15.06 6.99 8.96
C VAL A 409 -14.92 5.62 8.29
N ILE A 410 -13.84 4.89 8.57
CA ILE A 410 -13.65 3.51 8.08
C ILE A 410 -14.73 2.58 8.65
N ASP A 411 -15.00 2.63 9.95
CA ASP A 411 -15.98 1.78 10.62
C ASP A 411 -17.39 1.99 10.06
N ALA A 412 -17.77 3.26 9.82
CA ALA A 412 -19.04 3.61 9.19
C ALA A 412 -19.17 3.02 7.77
N PHE A 413 -18.08 3.00 7.01
CA PHE A 413 -18.05 2.39 5.70
C PHE A 413 -18.09 0.87 5.75
N GLN A 414 -17.33 0.22 6.63
CA GLN A 414 -17.34 -1.23 6.77
C GLN A 414 -18.71 -1.76 7.21
N ALA A 415 -19.42 -1.00 8.06
CA ALA A 415 -20.78 -1.31 8.47
C ALA A 415 -21.80 -1.32 7.31
N SER A 416 -21.49 -0.68 6.18
CA SER A 416 -22.35 -0.73 4.97
C SER A 416 -22.38 -2.10 4.29
N GLY A 417 -21.48 -3.03 4.65
CA GLY A 417 -21.38 -4.37 4.07
C GLY A 417 -20.64 -4.43 2.73
N TRP A 418 -20.31 -3.29 2.12
CA TRP A 418 -19.58 -3.22 0.85
C TRP A 418 -18.20 -3.89 0.93
N TRP A 419 -17.50 -3.70 2.05
CA TRP A 419 -16.16 -4.25 2.29
C TRP A 419 -16.09 -5.79 2.32
N ALA A 420 -17.13 -6.45 2.84
CA ALA A 420 -17.14 -7.90 3.04
C ALA A 420 -17.05 -8.68 1.70
N GLY A 421 -17.55 -8.11 0.60
CA GLY A 421 -17.48 -8.71 -0.73
C GLY A 421 -16.08 -8.62 -1.37
N LEU A 422 -15.35 -7.53 -1.15
CA LEU A 422 -14.05 -7.27 -1.76
C LEU A 422 -12.88 -7.94 -1.03
N ARG A 423 -13.02 -8.19 0.27
CA ARG A 423 -11.97 -8.79 1.10
C ARG A 423 -11.47 -10.15 0.56
N ARG A 424 -12.34 -10.92 -0.12
CA ARG A 424 -11.98 -12.21 -0.75
C ARG A 424 -11.09 -12.09 -1.99
N MET A 425 -11.14 -10.96 -2.68
CA MET A 425 -10.39 -10.72 -3.92
C MET A 425 -8.94 -10.31 -3.65
N PHE A 426 -8.73 -9.59 -2.54
CA PHE A 426 -7.41 -9.05 -2.16
C PHE A 426 -6.69 -9.84 -1.05
N SER A 427 -7.31 -10.89 -0.50
CA SER A 427 -6.71 -11.77 0.52
C SER A 427 -5.72 -12.81 0.00
N ARG A 428 -5.40 -12.80 -1.30
CA ARG A 428 -4.37 -13.69 -1.87
C ARG A 428 -2.99 -13.00 -1.80
N PRO A 429 -1.92 -13.70 -1.38
CA PRO A 429 -0.58 -13.13 -1.32
C PRO A 429 -0.15 -12.60 -2.68
N TRP A 430 0.58 -11.48 -2.71
CA TRP A 430 1.25 -11.03 -3.92
C TRP A 430 2.32 -12.08 -4.28
N ARG A 431 2.21 -12.69 -5.46
CA ARG A 431 3.28 -13.52 -6.01
C ARG A 431 3.91 -12.69 -7.12
N SER A 432 5.16 -12.28 -6.90
CA SER A 432 6.05 -11.68 -7.89
C SER A 432 6.18 -12.54 -9.13
#